data_AF-A0A834RJH0-F1
#
_entry.id   AF-A0A834RJH0-F1
#
_cell.length_a   1.000
_cell.length_b   1.000
_cell.length_c   1.000
_cell.angle_alpha   90.00
_cell.angle_beta   90.00
_cell.angle_gamma   90.00
#
_symmetry.space_group_name_H-M   'P 1'
#
loop_
_entity.id
_entity.type
_entity.pdbx_description
1 polymer ?
#
loop_
_entity_poly.entity_id
_entity_poly.type
_entity_poly.pdbx_seq_one_letter_code
_entity_poly.pdbx_strand_id
1 'polypeptide(L)'
;MCFCIALLHAGIFPATLAFTLWSLPGALTMFGLALGVHNLPSRLPAIVYALLSGLNASTIMRPEAAAVKRRTQAGVSNMESEREDTTAVAATPARTTQTVNRVHASNEPTISPVPDTTTHNISVKLGLSLIAGFFTSFIIIMVIRATLTNTRPFNLFSNMYLAGTIIFGGGPVVIPLLRSYVVDPGWVSPRDFLLGLAIIQAMPGPNFNFAVYLGALAVSSTSTPTIIGAILGFIGIFFPGMVLAVGVQSVWQVMRTKRWVLSLLRGINATAVGLVFTAVYRLWEIGYLTPESSDGKSLASEPWWVVVAAVAYAETAWFGVPPAAAILIGAVLGLAWYGAVGR
;
A
#
# COMPACT_ATOMS: atom_id res chain seq x y z
N MET A 1 0.32 -6.64 -5.40
CA MET A 1 0.18 -8.11 -5.45
C MET A 1 -0.28 -8.57 -6.83
N CYS A 2 -1.42 -8.10 -7.36
CA CYS A 2 -1.86 -8.44 -8.73
C CYS A 2 -0.78 -8.22 -9.80
N PHE A 3 -0.12 -7.06 -9.80
CA PHE A 3 0.99 -6.78 -10.74
C PHE A 3 2.08 -7.85 -10.71
N CYS A 4 2.62 -8.19 -9.54
CA CYS A 4 3.70 -9.18 -9.39
C CYS A 4 3.25 -10.59 -9.77
N ILE A 5 2.01 -10.97 -9.45
CA ILE A 5 1.45 -12.28 -9.83
C ILE A 5 1.31 -12.36 -11.35
N ALA A 6 0.75 -11.34 -11.99
CA ALA A 6 0.63 -11.28 -13.44
C ALA A 6 2.02 -11.21 -14.13
N LEU A 7 2.99 -10.54 -13.51
CA LEU A 7 4.37 -10.46 -14.00
C LEU A 7 5.04 -11.84 -14.06
N LEU A 8 4.80 -12.66 -13.03
CA LEU A 8 5.35 -14.02 -12.94
C LEU A 8 4.74 -14.98 -13.96
N HIS A 9 3.43 -14.89 -14.21
CA HIS A 9 2.71 -15.84 -15.05
C HIS A 9 2.59 -15.42 -16.52
N ALA A 10 2.55 -14.12 -16.79
CA ALA A 10 2.21 -13.59 -18.12
C ALA A 10 3.18 -12.50 -18.63
N GLY A 11 4.19 -12.13 -17.85
CA GLY A 11 5.20 -11.14 -18.23
C GLY A 11 4.79 -9.68 -18.04
N ILE A 12 5.62 -8.75 -18.52
CA ILE A 12 5.55 -7.31 -18.18
C ILE A 12 4.28 -6.64 -18.74
N PHE A 13 3.90 -6.98 -19.97
CA PHE A 13 2.78 -6.33 -20.64
C PHE A 13 1.42 -6.69 -19.99
N PRO A 14 1.08 -7.97 -19.79
CA PRO A 14 -0.14 -8.35 -19.06
C PRO A 14 -0.12 -7.88 -17.60
N ALA A 15 1.05 -7.81 -16.95
CA ALA A 15 1.15 -7.27 -15.60
C ALA A 15 0.76 -5.79 -15.52
N THR A 16 1.29 -4.99 -16.44
CA THR A 16 0.96 -3.56 -16.53
C THR A 16 -0.51 -3.37 -16.84
N LEU A 17 -1.07 -4.14 -17.79
CA LEU A 17 -2.48 -4.07 -18.15
C LEU A 17 -3.40 -4.48 -16.98
N ALA A 18 -3.08 -5.56 -16.28
CA ALA A 18 -3.86 -6.01 -15.13
C ALA A 18 -3.82 -4.97 -14.00
N PHE A 19 -2.66 -4.34 -13.77
CA PHE A 19 -2.52 -3.27 -12.81
C PHE A 19 -3.33 -2.03 -13.19
N THR A 20 -3.26 -1.58 -14.45
CA THR A 20 -4.03 -0.42 -14.89
C THR A 20 -5.52 -0.68 -14.82
N LEU A 21 -6.01 -1.83 -15.31
CA LEU A 21 -7.43 -2.19 -15.22
C LEU A 21 -7.94 -2.24 -13.78
N TRP A 22 -7.13 -2.73 -12.84
CA TRP A 22 -7.48 -2.77 -11.42
C TRP A 22 -7.43 -1.39 -10.74
N SER A 23 -6.46 -0.56 -11.11
CA SER A 23 -6.23 0.75 -10.47
C SER A 23 -7.11 1.87 -11.03
N LEU A 24 -7.46 1.79 -12.32
CA LEU A 24 -8.07 2.87 -13.08
C LEU A 24 -9.48 3.26 -12.61
N PRO A 25 -10.38 2.35 -12.21
CA PRO A 25 -11.68 2.74 -11.65
C PRO A 25 -11.52 3.63 -10.41
N GLY A 26 -10.68 3.23 -9.46
CA GLY A 26 -10.43 4.02 -8.25
C GLY A 26 -9.73 5.36 -8.56
N ALA A 27 -8.83 5.39 -9.55
CA ALA A 27 -8.19 6.63 -10.02
C ALA A 27 -9.21 7.60 -10.63
N LEU A 28 -10.14 7.10 -11.46
CA LEU A 28 -11.21 7.91 -12.04
C LEU A 28 -12.17 8.43 -10.98
N THR A 29 -12.54 7.61 -10.00
CA THR A 29 -13.36 8.04 -8.86
C THR A 29 -12.67 9.16 -8.08
N MET A 30 -11.37 9.01 -7.78
CA MET A 30 -10.57 10.03 -7.10
C MET A 30 -10.42 11.32 -7.92
N PHE A 31 -10.28 11.21 -9.24
CA PHE A 31 -10.26 12.37 -10.11
C PHE A 31 -11.61 13.11 -10.12
N GLY A 32 -12.71 12.37 -10.25
CA GLY A 32 -14.06 12.92 -10.15
C GLY A 32 -14.32 13.61 -8.81
N LEU A 33 -13.85 13.00 -7.72
CA LEU A 33 -13.90 13.60 -6.39
C LEU A 33 -13.12 14.93 -6.34
N ALA A 34 -11.93 15.00 -6.93
CA ALA A 34 -11.14 16.23 -6.97
C ALA A 34 -11.88 17.37 -7.69
N LEU A 35 -12.57 17.06 -8.79
CA LEU A 35 -13.41 18.05 -9.50
C LEU A 35 -14.60 18.51 -8.65
N GLY A 36 -15.22 17.59 -7.90
CA GLY A 36 -16.36 17.89 -7.02
C GLY A 36 -15.98 18.72 -5.80
N VAL A 37 -14.81 18.48 -5.20
CA VAL A 37 -14.36 19.16 -3.98
C VAL A 37 -14.17 20.67 -4.18
N HIS A 38 -13.79 21.11 -5.38
CA HIS A 38 -13.71 22.54 -5.69
C HIS A 38 -15.05 23.27 -5.58
N ASN A 39 -16.18 22.56 -5.74
CA ASN A 39 -17.51 23.13 -5.65
C ASN A 39 -18.09 23.07 -4.23
N LEU A 40 -17.38 22.46 -3.28
CA LEU A 40 -17.85 22.37 -1.90
C LEU A 40 -17.62 23.70 -1.16
N PRO A 41 -18.58 24.14 -0.32
CA PRO A 41 -18.42 25.34 0.48
C PRO A 41 -17.21 25.24 1.42
N SER A 42 -16.68 26.39 1.84
CA SER A 42 -15.53 26.48 2.75
C SER A 42 -15.76 25.78 4.10
N ARG A 43 -17.03 25.69 4.54
CA ARG A 43 -17.45 24.90 5.71
C ARG A 43 -18.46 23.85 5.29
N LEU A 44 -18.16 22.59 5.59
CA LEU A 44 -19.10 21.49 5.44
C LEU A 44 -20.07 21.43 6.64
N PRO A 45 -21.26 20.85 6.47
CA PRO A 45 -22.16 20.57 7.57
C PRO A 45 -21.46 19.73 8.65
N ALA A 46 -21.75 19.99 9.93
CA ALA A 46 -21.12 19.30 11.07
C ALA A 46 -21.25 17.77 11.00
N ILE A 47 -22.38 17.27 10.47
CA ILE A 47 -22.62 15.85 10.22
C ILE A 47 -21.58 15.22 9.29
N VAL A 48 -21.10 15.96 8.29
CA VAL A 48 -20.08 15.48 7.34
C VAL A 48 -18.72 15.36 8.04
N TYR A 49 -18.36 16.33 8.89
CA TYR A 49 -17.13 16.25 9.69
C TYR A 49 -17.15 15.08 10.67
N ALA A 50 -18.29 14.81 11.29
CA ALA A 50 -18.45 13.68 12.21
C ALA A 50 -18.33 12.33 11.48
N LEU A 51 -18.98 12.20 10.31
CA LEU A 51 -18.88 11.02 9.45
C LEU A 51 -17.43 10.73 9.05
N LEU A 52 -16.71 11.75 8.57
CA LEU A 52 -15.33 11.62 8.10
C LEU A 52 -14.34 11.36 9.23
N SER A 53 -14.58 11.95 10.41
CA SER A 53 -13.77 11.68 11.60
C SER A 53 -13.91 10.23 12.04
N GLY A 54 -15.12 9.68 12.02
CA GLY A 54 -15.36 8.25 12.28
C GLY A 54 -14.69 7.34 11.25
N LEU A 55 -14.74 7.74 9.97
CA LEU A 55 -14.05 7.06 8.88
C LEU A 55 -12.53 7.05 9.09
N ASN A 56 -11.91 8.20 9.40
CA ASN A 56 -10.49 8.29 9.66
C ASN A 56 -10.09 7.49 10.90
N ALA A 57 -10.79 7.66 12.02
CA ALA A 57 -10.52 6.97 13.29
C ALA A 57 -10.51 5.44 13.13
N SER A 58 -11.49 4.89 12.42
CA SER A 58 -11.57 3.45 12.17
C SER A 58 -10.47 2.92 11.26
N THR A 59 -9.85 3.77 10.44
CA THR A 59 -8.82 3.34 9.48
C THR A 59 -7.41 3.39 10.02
N ILE A 60 -7.13 4.27 10.98
CA ILE A 60 -5.77 4.61 11.47
C ILE A 60 -5.13 3.44 12.20
N MET A 61 -5.89 2.75 13.03
CA MET A 61 -5.36 1.68 13.87
C MET A 61 -5.40 0.31 13.18
N ARG A 62 -5.86 0.22 11.91
CA ARG A 62 -6.08 -1.08 11.27
C ARG A 62 -4.78 -1.88 11.16
N PRO A 63 -4.80 -3.16 11.56
CA PRO A 63 -3.70 -4.05 11.29
C PRO A 63 -3.70 -4.41 9.80
N GLU A 64 -2.98 -3.66 8.95
CA GLU A 64 -2.49 -4.23 7.68
C GLU A 64 -1.67 -5.52 7.93
N ALA A 65 -1.22 -5.70 9.19
CA ALA A 65 -0.57 -6.88 9.75
C ALA A 65 -1.36 -8.19 9.66
N ALA A 66 -2.66 -8.22 9.33
CA ALA A 66 -3.35 -9.48 9.04
C ALA A 66 -2.73 -10.20 7.81
N ALA A 67 -2.22 -9.45 6.84
CA ALA A 67 -1.42 -9.99 5.74
C ALA A 67 -0.03 -10.46 6.20
N VAL A 68 0.53 -9.83 7.24
CA VAL A 68 1.80 -10.24 7.87
C VAL A 68 1.63 -11.54 8.65
N LYS A 69 0.52 -11.73 9.39
CA LYS A 69 0.25 -12.96 10.15
C LYS A 69 0.24 -14.20 9.25
N ARG A 70 -0.36 -14.10 8.05
CA ARG A 70 -0.30 -15.16 7.01
C ARG A 70 1.09 -15.32 6.40
N ARG A 71 1.84 -14.23 6.18
CA ARG A 71 3.22 -14.26 5.64
C ARG A 71 4.24 -14.86 6.61
N THR A 72 4.10 -14.59 7.90
CA THR A 72 4.95 -15.18 8.94
C THR A 72 4.65 -16.67 9.09
N GLN A 73 3.37 -17.07 9.09
CA GLN A 73 3.01 -18.50 9.14
C GLN A 73 3.49 -19.27 7.90
N ALA A 74 3.35 -18.72 6.69
CA ALA A 74 3.82 -19.36 5.46
C ALA A 74 5.36 -19.39 5.34
N GLY A 75 6.06 -18.40 5.91
CA GLY A 75 7.53 -18.38 5.95
C GLY A 75 8.12 -19.35 6.98
N VAL A 76 7.43 -19.56 8.10
CA VAL A 76 7.82 -20.50 9.16
C VAL A 76 7.54 -21.95 8.72
N SER A 77 6.38 -22.23 8.12
CA SER A 77 6.04 -23.58 7.62
C SER A 77 7.02 -24.09 6.56
N ASN A 78 7.49 -23.21 5.67
CA ASN A 78 8.49 -23.58 4.66
C ASN A 78 9.88 -23.86 5.28
N MET A 79 10.24 -23.19 6.38
CA MET A 79 11.50 -23.46 7.09
C MET A 79 11.45 -24.73 7.95
N GLU A 80 10.28 -25.10 8.47
CA GLU A 80 10.07 -26.38 9.16
C GLU A 80 10.11 -27.56 8.18
N SER A 81 9.47 -27.45 7.01
CA SER A 81 9.55 -28.49 5.97
C SER A 81 10.98 -28.68 5.45
N GLU A 82 11.75 -27.61 5.28
CA GLU A 82 13.15 -27.69 4.84
C GLU A 82 14.06 -28.27 5.93
N ARG A 83 13.71 -28.12 7.22
CA ARG A 83 14.40 -28.77 8.35
C ARG A 83 14.05 -30.25 8.50
N GLU A 84 12.79 -30.64 8.27
CA GLU A 84 12.36 -32.05 8.29
C GLU A 84 13.00 -32.86 7.15
N ASP A 85 13.07 -32.33 5.93
CA ASP A 85 13.75 -33.00 4.82
C ASP A 85 15.26 -33.15 5.05
N THR A 86 15.90 -32.17 5.71
CA THR A 86 17.34 -32.25 6.00
C THR A 86 17.66 -33.20 7.16
N THR A 87 16.71 -33.42 8.09
CA THR A 87 16.88 -34.35 9.23
C THR A 87 16.48 -35.78 8.88
N ALA A 88 15.53 -35.98 7.96
CA ALA A 88 15.14 -37.31 7.47
C ALA A 88 16.23 -38.00 6.63
N VAL A 89 17.10 -37.25 5.96
CA VAL A 89 18.21 -37.80 5.16
C VAL A 89 19.40 -38.26 6.03
N ALA A 90 19.47 -37.83 7.30
CA ALA A 90 20.60 -38.12 8.19
C ALA A 90 20.43 -39.36 9.09
N ALA A 91 19.28 -40.03 9.07
CA ALA A 91 19.01 -41.21 9.90
C ALA A 91 19.05 -42.51 9.09
N THR A 92 20.26 -42.98 8.74
CA THR A 92 20.49 -44.38 8.38
C THR A 92 21.22 -45.08 9.53
N PRO A 93 20.66 -46.18 10.06
CA PRO A 93 21.51 -47.33 10.31
C PRO A 93 20.93 -48.60 9.67
N ALA A 94 21.85 -49.39 9.14
CA ALA A 94 21.62 -50.67 8.50
C ALA A 94 20.92 -51.70 9.40
N ARG A 95 19.98 -52.47 8.84
CA ARG A 95 19.75 -53.86 9.24
C ARG A 95 19.10 -54.70 8.14
N THR A 96 19.74 -55.83 7.85
CA THR A 96 19.44 -56.83 6.83
C THR A 96 18.24 -57.73 7.20
N THR A 97 17.48 -58.13 6.17
CA THR A 97 16.63 -59.34 6.03
C THR A 97 15.36 -59.50 6.88
N GLN A 98 14.19 -59.43 6.23
CA GLN A 98 13.21 -60.53 6.24
C GLN A 98 12.16 -60.36 5.12
N THR A 99 12.06 -61.41 4.31
CA THR A 99 11.13 -61.62 3.20
C THR A 99 9.76 -62.05 3.73
N VAL A 100 8.68 -61.30 3.45
CA VAL A 100 7.31 -61.86 3.38
C VAL A 100 6.49 -61.11 2.32
N ASN A 101 6.03 -61.87 1.33
CA ASN A 101 5.04 -61.50 0.32
C ASN A 101 3.76 -60.88 0.91
N ARG A 102 3.31 -59.74 0.37
CA ARG A 102 1.88 -59.40 0.31
C ARG A 102 1.54 -58.60 -0.95
N VAL A 103 1.13 -59.38 -1.95
CA VAL A 103 0.04 -59.19 -2.94
C VAL A 103 -0.35 -57.76 -3.33
N HIS A 104 -0.27 -57.52 -4.64
CA HIS A 104 -0.88 -56.47 -5.45
C HIS A 104 -2.01 -55.65 -4.81
N ALA A 105 -1.75 -54.36 -4.62
CA ALA A 105 -2.73 -53.30 -4.83
C ALA A 105 -2.13 -52.33 -5.85
N SER A 106 -2.89 -52.06 -6.89
CA SER A 106 -2.57 -51.21 -8.03
C SER A 106 -2.04 -49.82 -7.64
N ASN A 107 -0.76 -49.57 -7.92
CA ASN A 107 -0.21 -48.23 -8.02
C ASN A 107 -0.75 -47.57 -9.30
N GLU A 108 -1.93 -46.96 -9.23
CA GLU A 108 -2.20 -45.84 -10.12
C GLU A 108 -1.37 -44.65 -9.62
N PRO A 109 -0.46 -44.09 -10.44
CA PRO A 109 0.18 -42.84 -10.07
C PRO A 109 -0.92 -41.79 -9.99
N THR A 110 -1.25 -41.34 -8.78
CA THR A 110 -2.05 -40.13 -8.58
C THR A 110 -1.22 -38.98 -9.12
N ILE A 111 -1.43 -38.64 -10.39
CA ILE A 111 -0.89 -37.44 -11.02
C ILE A 111 -1.56 -36.27 -10.30
N SER A 112 -0.95 -35.83 -9.20
CA SER A 112 -1.22 -34.51 -8.67
C SER A 112 -0.92 -33.54 -9.82
N PRO A 113 -1.85 -32.66 -10.22
CA PRO A 113 -1.58 -31.70 -11.26
C PRO A 113 -0.51 -30.76 -10.72
N VAL A 114 0.75 -31.03 -11.08
CA VAL A 114 1.82 -30.05 -10.94
C VAL A 114 1.36 -28.89 -11.80
N PRO A 115 1.09 -27.70 -11.23
CA PRO A 115 0.74 -26.55 -12.05
C PRO A 115 1.93 -26.33 -12.98
N ASP A 116 1.73 -26.42 -14.29
CA ASP A 116 2.71 -26.02 -15.29
C ASP A 116 2.97 -24.52 -15.12
N THR A 117 3.89 -24.17 -14.22
CA THR A 117 4.36 -22.79 -14.08
C THR A 117 5.37 -22.55 -15.17
N THR A 118 4.90 -22.13 -16.35
CA THR A 118 5.74 -21.43 -17.32
C THR A 118 6.16 -20.11 -16.70
N THR A 119 7.21 -20.14 -15.89
CA THR A 119 7.74 -18.93 -15.26
C THR A 119 8.33 -18.05 -16.36
N HIS A 120 7.71 -16.90 -16.61
CA HIS A 120 8.26 -15.91 -17.54
C HIS A 120 9.56 -15.37 -16.93
N ASN A 121 10.69 -15.92 -17.36
CA ASN A 121 11.97 -15.55 -16.77
C ASN A 121 12.49 -14.28 -17.44
N ILE A 122 12.43 -13.17 -16.71
CA ILE A 122 12.99 -11.89 -17.15
C ILE A 122 14.51 -12.02 -17.07
N SER A 123 15.22 -11.71 -18.16
CA SER A 123 16.69 -11.80 -18.15
C SER A 123 17.29 -10.85 -17.11
N VAL A 124 18.34 -11.31 -16.42
CA VAL A 124 19.06 -10.51 -15.42
C VAL A 124 19.60 -9.22 -16.05
N LYS A 125 20.05 -9.28 -17.32
CA LYS A 125 20.53 -8.12 -18.08
C LYS A 125 19.45 -7.03 -18.22
N LEU A 126 18.22 -7.43 -18.54
CA LEU A 126 17.11 -6.48 -18.68
C LEU A 126 16.78 -5.82 -17.34
N GLY A 127 16.69 -6.58 -16.25
CA GLY A 127 16.37 -5.96 -14.96
C GLY A 127 17.50 -5.11 -14.40
N LEU A 128 18.77 -5.46 -14.62
CA LEU A 128 19.89 -4.60 -14.25
C LEU A 128 19.88 -3.29 -15.06
N SER A 129 19.53 -3.36 -16.35
CA SER A 129 19.32 -2.19 -17.20
C SER A 129 18.16 -1.31 -16.70
N LEU A 130 17.03 -1.92 -16.30
CA LEU A 130 15.90 -1.18 -15.70
C LEU A 130 16.26 -0.51 -14.38
N ILE A 131 17.03 -1.18 -13.51
CA ILE A 131 17.51 -0.60 -12.25
C ILE A 131 18.45 0.58 -12.53
N ALA A 132 19.41 0.43 -13.45
CA ALA A 132 20.33 1.49 -13.83
C ALA A 132 19.61 2.69 -14.49
N GLY A 133 18.65 2.41 -15.37
CA GLY A 133 17.79 3.41 -15.99
C GLY A 133 16.94 4.14 -14.96
N PHE A 134 16.37 3.43 -13.98
CA PHE A 134 15.66 4.00 -12.86
C PHE A 134 16.55 4.98 -12.08
N PHE A 135 17.72 4.57 -11.60
CA PHE A 135 18.61 5.45 -10.83
C PHE A 135 19.07 6.67 -11.64
N THR A 136 19.39 6.47 -12.93
CA THR A 136 19.71 7.58 -13.85
C THR A 136 18.54 8.56 -13.93
N SER A 137 17.32 8.08 -14.17
CA SER A 137 16.13 8.94 -14.25
C SER A 137 15.81 9.62 -12.91
N PHE A 138 15.97 8.93 -11.79
CA PHE A 138 15.77 9.47 -10.45
C PHE A 138 16.75 10.63 -10.18
N ILE A 139 18.04 10.43 -10.46
CA ILE A 139 19.06 11.47 -10.29
C ILE A 139 18.74 12.69 -11.16
N ILE A 140 18.42 12.47 -12.44
CA ILE A 140 18.06 13.55 -13.37
C ILE A 140 16.87 14.34 -12.84
N ILE A 141 15.76 13.67 -12.48
CA ILE A 141 14.55 14.34 -11.99
C ILE A 141 14.85 15.12 -10.69
N MET A 142 15.60 14.54 -9.76
CA MET A 142 15.94 15.21 -8.50
C MET A 142 16.85 16.42 -8.68
N VAL A 143 17.83 16.34 -9.59
CA VAL A 143 18.71 17.47 -9.93
C VAL A 143 17.91 18.58 -10.62
N ILE A 144 17.06 18.23 -11.58
CA ILE A 144 16.19 19.20 -12.26
C ILE A 144 15.24 19.87 -11.26
N ARG A 145 14.69 19.13 -10.28
CA ARG A 145 13.86 19.70 -9.21
C ARG A 145 14.64 20.69 -8.35
N ALA A 146 15.92 20.41 -8.08
CA ALA A 146 16.77 21.31 -7.31
C ALA A 146 17.13 22.59 -8.07
N THR A 147 17.15 22.55 -9.41
CA THR A 147 17.57 23.70 -10.24
C THR A 147 16.40 24.53 -10.82
N LEU A 148 15.23 23.93 -11.06
CA LEU A 148 14.03 24.63 -11.54
C LEU A 148 13.09 25.00 -10.39
N THR A 149 13.12 26.26 -9.97
CA THR A 149 12.39 26.70 -8.76
C THR A 149 10.94 27.14 -8.97
N ASN A 150 10.34 27.03 -10.16
CA ASN A 150 9.04 27.70 -10.45
C ASN A 150 7.97 26.90 -11.22
N THR A 151 8.12 25.60 -11.44
CA THR A 151 7.11 24.80 -12.18
C THR A 151 6.34 23.84 -11.25
N ARG A 152 5.18 24.29 -10.74
CA ARG A 152 4.30 23.49 -9.86
C ARG A 152 4.00 22.07 -10.41
N PRO A 153 3.64 21.87 -11.70
CA PRO A 153 3.37 20.52 -12.22
C PRO A 153 4.60 19.60 -12.18
N PHE A 154 5.80 20.15 -12.42
CA PHE A 154 7.03 19.37 -12.37
C PHE A 154 7.43 19.03 -10.92
N ASN A 155 7.27 19.98 -9.99
CA ASN A 155 7.48 19.72 -8.57
C ASN A 155 6.50 18.69 -8.02
N LEU A 156 5.24 18.75 -8.44
CA LEU A 156 4.24 17.72 -8.15
C LEU A 156 4.70 16.34 -8.67
N PHE A 157 5.02 16.23 -9.96
CA PHE A 157 5.50 14.97 -10.54
C PHE A 157 6.72 14.44 -9.80
N SER A 158 7.70 15.29 -9.52
CA SER A 158 8.93 14.91 -8.84
C SER A 158 8.70 14.46 -7.40
N ASN A 159 7.79 15.12 -6.67
CA ASN A 159 7.41 14.71 -5.32
C ASN A 159 6.68 13.36 -5.32
N MET A 160 5.80 13.14 -6.30
CA MET A 160 5.10 11.85 -6.46
C MET A 160 6.07 10.75 -6.91
N TYR A 161 7.04 11.07 -7.77
CA TYR A 161 8.12 10.16 -8.20
C TYR A 161 9.02 9.76 -7.04
N LEU A 162 9.39 10.71 -6.19
CA LEU A 162 10.14 10.45 -4.98
C LEU A 162 9.31 9.57 -4.03
N ALA A 163 8.07 9.94 -3.74
CA ALA A 163 7.17 9.15 -2.90
C ALA A 163 7.03 7.71 -3.44
N GLY A 164 6.79 7.54 -4.74
CA GLY A 164 6.73 6.27 -5.47
C GLY A 164 7.97 5.40 -5.33
N THR A 165 9.15 6.01 -5.13
CA THR A 165 10.43 5.32 -4.94
C THR A 165 10.60 4.81 -3.51
N ILE A 166 10.16 5.59 -2.52
CA ILE A 166 10.46 5.33 -1.09
C ILE A 166 9.31 4.66 -0.34
N ILE A 167 8.22 4.30 -1.02
CA ILE A 167 7.13 3.55 -0.42
C ILE A 167 7.63 2.16 -0.01
N PHE A 168 7.85 2.00 1.30
CA PHE A 168 8.08 0.73 1.97
C PHE A 168 7.01 0.55 3.06
N GLY A 169 6.39 -0.64 3.14
CA GLY A 169 5.54 -1.01 4.28
C GLY A 169 4.04 -0.79 4.16
N GLY A 170 3.51 -0.27 3.05
CA GLY A 170 2.05 -0.18 2.80
C GLY A 170 1.53 1.23 2.52
N GLY A 171 0.22 1.37 2.36
CA GLY A 171 -0.44 2.65 2.04
C GLY A 171 -0.31 3.72 3.15
N PRO A 172 -0.49 3.39 4.45
CA PRO A 172 -0.51 4.39 5.52
C PRO A 172 0.81 5.16 5.71
N VAL A 173 1.96 4.54 5.39
CA VAL A 173 3.28 5.15 5.61
C VAL A 173 3.53 6.34 4.70
N VAL A 174 2.97 6.33 3.49
CA VAL A 174 3.20 7.42 2.54
C VAL A 174 2.32 8.62 2.82
N ILE A 175 1.18 8.47 3.49
CA ILE A 175 0.19 9.53 3.60
C ILE A 175 0.75 10.78 4.30
N PRO A 176 1.46 10.68 5.46
CA PRO A 176 2.09 11.85 6.06
C PRO A 176 3.10 12.53 5.15
N LEU A 177 3.83 11.74 4.35
CA LEU A 177 4.79 12.26 3.38
C LEU A 177 4.08 13.02 2.26
N LEU A 178 3.02 12.46 1.69
CA LEU A 178 2.22 13.14 0.68
C LEU A 178 1.65 14.45 1.21
N ARG A 179 1.18 14.48 2.47
CA ARG A 179 0.76 15.71 3.14
C ARG A 179 1.88 16.76 3.11
N SER A 180 3.10 16.38 3.49
CA SER A 180 4.24 17.31 3.48
C SER A 180 4.62 17.82 2.09
N TYR A 181 4.24 17.11 1.04
CA TYR A 181 4.56 17.48 -0.34
C TYR A 181 3.51 18.36 -1.03
N VAL A 182 2.29 18.41 -0.51
CA VAL A 182 1.18 19.14 -1.16
C VAL A 182 0.46 20.10 -0.21
N VAL A 183 0.40 19.81 1.08
CA VAL A 183 -0.26 20.66 2.09
C VAL A 183 0.71 21.66 2.68
N ASP A 184 1.90 21.24 3.11
CA ASP A 184 2.89 22.15 3.71
C ASP A 184 3.32 23.28 2.73
N PRO A 185 3.49 23.02 1.42
CA PRO A 185 3.70 24.07 0.41
C PRO A 185 2.44 24.90 0.07
N GLY A 186 1.28 24.56 0.63
CA GLY A 186 0.01 25.26 0.41
C GLY A 186 -0.69 24.96 -0.92
N TRP A 187 -0.35 23.87 -1.62
CA TRP A 187 -0.99 23.52 -2.90
C TRP A 187 -2.38 22.90 -2.71
N VAL A 188 -2.58 22.19 -1.60
CA VAL A 188 -3.84 21.53 -1.23
C VAL A 188 -4.17 21.92 0.20
N SER A 189 -5.44 22.26 0.47
CA SER A 189 -5.84 22.59 1.83
C SER A 189 -5.79 21.34 2.74
N PRO A 190 -5.45 21.46 4.03
CA PRO A 190 -5.42 20.30 4.92
C PRO A 190 -6.81 19.65 5.07
N ARG A 191 -7.88 20.45 4.99
CA ARG A 191 -9.27 19.98 4.91
C ARG A 191 -9.48 19.05 3.71
N ASP A 192 -9.12 19.48 2.51
CA ASP A 192 -9.32 18.69 1.28
C ASP A 192 -8.45 17.44 1.29
N PHE A 193 -7.23 17.54 1.82
CA PHE A 193 -6.38 16.38 2.05
C PHE A 193 -7.06 15.34 2.95
N LEU A 194 -7.59 15.74 4.10
CA LEU A 194 -8.25 14.82 5.04
C LEU A 194 -9.58 14.26 4.49
N LEU A 195 -10.32 15.04 3.71
CA LEU A 195 -11.51 14.61 2.98
C LEU A 195 -11.20 13.49 1.99
N GLY A 196 -10.21 13.72 1.12
CA GLY A 196 -9.80 12.71 0.15
C GLY A 196 -9.21 11.48 0.83
N LEU A 197 -8.48 11.66 1.94
CA LEU A 197 -7.93 10.55 2.73
C LEU A 197 -9.03 9.66 3.32
N ALA A 198 -10.07 10.26 3.90
CA ALA A 198 -11.20 9.51 4.43
C ALA A 198 -11.83 8.65 3.30
N ILE A 199 -12.11 9.28 2.15
CA ILE A 199 -12.82 8.62 1.06
C ILE A 199 -11.97 7.51 0.42
N ILE A 200 -10.68 7.74 0.14
CA ILE A 200 -9.82 6.72 -0.50
C ILE A 200 -9.67 5.47 0.36
N GLN A 201 -9.71 5.59 1.68
CA GLN A 201 -9.58 4.44 2.58
C GLN A 201 -10.77 3.48 2.49
N ALA A 202 -11.93 3.96 2.01
CA ALA A 202 -13.14 3.17 1.78
C ALA A 202 -13.25 2.63 0.34
N MET A 203 -12.45 3.13 -0.60
CA MET A 203 -12.52 2.73 -2.01
C MET A 203 -11.77 1.41 -2.26
N PRO A 204 -12.27 0.55 -3.18
CA PRO A 204 -11.52 -0.61 -3.63
C PRO A 204 -10.32 -0.18 -4.48
N GLY A 205 -9.23 -0.93 -4.37
CA GLY A 205 -8.03 -0.72 -5.17
C GLY A 205 -6.82 -0.26 -4.34
N PRO A 206 -5.79 0.29 -5.00
CA PRO A 206 -4.61 0.81 -4.30
C PRO A 206 -4.90 2.19 -3.71
N ASN A 207 -4.67 2.35 -2.40
CA ASN A 207 -4.84 3.64 -1.72
C ASN A 207 -3.95 4.75 -2.30
N PHE A 208 -2.88 4.39 -3.03
CA PHE A 208 -2.04 5.34 -3.77
C PHE A 208 -2.77 6.05 -4.92
N ASN A 209 -3.97 5.60 -5.33
CA ASN A 209 -4.87 6.38 -6.20
C ASN A 209 -5.22 7.76 -5.58
N PHE A 210 -4.99 7.95 -4.28
CA PHE A 210 -5.01 9.26 -3.65
C PHE A 210 -4.08 10.28 -4.32
N ALA A 211 -2.95 9.86 -4.89
CA ALA A 211 -2.04 10.75 -5.62
C ALA A 211 -2.70 11.39 -6.86
N VAL A 212 -3.71 10.73 -7.45
CA VAL A 212 -4.51 11.28 -8.56
C VAL A 212 -5.35 12.45 -8.07
N TYR A 213 -6.03 12.28 -6.93
CA TYR A 213 -6.80 13.33 -6.28
C TYR A 213 -5.90 14.50 -5.88
N LEU A 214 -4.79 14.24 -5.19
CA LEU A 214 -3.85 15.27 -4.77
C LEU A 214 -3.20 15.98 -5.97
N GLY A 215 -2.86 15.25 -7.02
CA GLY A 215 -2.28 15.83 -8.23
C GLY A 215 -3.24 16.75 -8.97
N ALA A 216 -4.51 16.36 -9.03
CA ALA A 216 -5.58 17.20 -9.57
C ALA A 216 -5.75 18.51 -8.76
N LEU A 217 -5.83 18.41 -7.43
CA LEU A 217 -5.97 19.59 -6.57
C LEU A 217 -4.74 20.49 -6.59
N ALA A 218 -3.53 19.93 -6.58
CA ALA A 218 -2.29 20.70 -6.49
C ALA A 218 -2.06 21.63 -7.69
N VAL A 219 -2.58 21.29 -8.87
CA VAL A 219 -2.46 22.13 -10.08
C VAL A 219 -3.69 23.00 -10.34
N SER A 220 -4.78 22.86 -9.56
CA SER A 220 -6.06 23.52 -9.87
C SER A 220 -6.00 25.05 -9.81
N SER A 221 -5.10 25.59 -8.99
CA SER A 221 -4.82 27.03 -8.88
C SER A 221 -3.84 27.55 -9.95
N THR A 222 -3.46 26.71 -10.92
CA THR A 222 -2.49 27.02 -11.98
C THR A 222 -3.17 26.96 -13.35
N SER A 223 -2.58 27.56 -14.40
CA SER A 223 -3.08 27.47 -15.79
C SER A 223 -3.05 26.07 -16.41
N THR A 224 -2.66 25.05 -15.65
CA THR A 224 -2.55 23.67 -16.11
C THR A 224 -3.88 22.95 -15.93
N PRO A 225 -4.38 22.22 -16.92
CA PRO A 225 -5.61 21.44 -16.76
C PRO A 225 -5.49 20.43 -15.62
N THR A 226 -6.54 20.33 -14.79
CA THR A 226 -6.61 19.44 -13.62
C THR A 226 -6.32 17.97 -13.95
N ILE A 227 -6.73 17.54 -15.15
CA ILE A 227 -6.46 16.18 -15.66
C ILE A 227 -4.96 15.89 -15.82
N ILE A 228 -4.15 16.89 -16.17
CA ILE A 228 -2.70 16.74 -16.30
C ILE A 228 -2.09 16.53 -14.93
N GLY A 229 -2.52 17.27 -13.91
CA GLY A 229 -2.08 17.05 -12.53
C GLY A 229 -2.42 15.64 -12.03
N ALA A 230 -3.62 15.16 -12.34
CA ALA A 230 -4.07 13.81 -12.02
C ALA A 230 -3.18 12.72 -12.66
N ILE A 231 -2.89 12.87 -13.96
CA ILE A 231 -2.01 11.95 -14.71
C ILE A 231 -0.58 11.99 -14.16
N LEU A 232 -0.03 13.19 -13.89
CA LEU A 232 1.30 13.34 -13.31
C LEU A 232 1.38 12.69 -11.91
N GLY A 233 0.33 12.82 -11.10
CA GLY A 233 0.23 12.14 -9.81
C GLY A 233 0.20 10.62 -9.93
N PHE A 234 -0.62 10.10 -10.85
CA PHE A 234 -0.72 8.66 -11.12
C PHE A 234 0.60 8.06 -11.60
N ILE A 235 1.20 8.67 -12.63
CA ILE A 235 2.46 8.17 -13.20
C ILE A 235 3.58 8.34 -12.17
N GLY A 236 3.68 9.49 -11.52
CA GLY A 236 4.72 9.76 -10.52
C GLY A 236 4.71 8.72 -9.39
N ILE A 237 3.54 8.40 -8.83
CA ILE A 237 3.48 7.49 -7.68
C ILE A 237 3.71 6.01 -8.06
N PHE A 238 3.22 5.55 -9.22
CA PHE A 238 3.24 4.13 -9.57
C PHE A 238 4.41 3.71 -10.46
N PHE A 239 4.84 4.56 -11.40
CA PHE A 239 5.90 4.24 -12.35
C PHE A 239 7.22 3.78 -11.69
N PRO A 240 7.84 4.56 -10.76
CA PRO A 240 9.13 4.18 -10.18
C PRO A 240 9.05 2.83 -9.44
N GLY A 241 7.99 2.61 -8.66
CA GLY A 241 7.76 1.36 -7.95
C GLY A 241 7.56 0.17 -8.89
N MET A 242 6.83 0.33 -10.00
CA MET A 242 6.65 -0.73 -10.99
C MET A 242 7.96 -1.08 -11.71
N VAL A 243 8.74 -0.07 -12.14
CA VAL A 243 10.05 -0.29 -12.79
C VAL A 243 11.01 -1.02 -11.84
N LEU A 244 11.09 -0.57 -10.58
CA LEU A 244 11.90 -1.21 -9.56
C LEU A 244 11.43 -2.63 -9.25
N ALA A 245 10.11 -2.87 -9.17
CA ALA A 245 9.58 -4.21 -8.93
C ALA A 245 10.00 -5.18 -10.05
N VAL A 246 9.89 -4.77 -11.32
CA VAL A 246 10.32 -5.59 -12.46
C VAL A 246 11.85 -5.80 -12.45
N GLY A 247 12.61 -4.73 -12.20
CA GLY A 247 14.07 -4.79 -12.17
C GLY A 247 14.61 -5.68 -11.06
N VAL A 248 14.11 -5.51 -9.83
CA VAL A 248 14.50 -6.33 -8.67
C VAL A 248 14.08 -7.77 -8.86
N GLN A 249 12.89 -8.03 -9.43
CA GLN A 249 12.37 -9.39 -9.64
C GLN A 249 13.32 -10.25 -10.49
N SER A 250 13.96 -9.69 -11.52
CA SER A 250 14.88 -10.47 -12.36
C SER A 250 16.18 -10.85 -11.63
N VAL A 251 16.64 -9.99 -10.72
CA VAL A 251 17.88 -10.21 -9.94
C VAL A 251 17.60 -11.02 -8.67
N TRP A 252 16.34 -11.02 -8.21
CA TRP A 252 15.88 -11.64 -6.98
C TRP A 252 16.20 -13.14 -6.89
N GLN A 253 16.06 -13.88 -8.00
CA GLN A 253 16.33 -15.32 -8.05
C GLN A 253 17.77 -15.66 -7.67
N VAL A 254 18.73 -14.80 -8.06
CA VAL A 254 20.15 -14.98 -7.75
C VAL A 254 20.46 -14.55 -6.32
N MET A 255 19.95 -13.38 -5.91
CA MET A 255 20.25 -12.80 -4.60
C MET A 255 19.64 -13.58 -3.43
N ARG A 256 18.45 -14.16 -3.59
CA ARG A 256 17.75 -14.86 -2.49
C ARG A 256 18.52 -16.09 -1.96
N THR A 257 19.47 -16.61 -2.72
CA THR A 257 20.34 -17.73 -2.31
C THR A 257 21.42 -17.34 -1.29
N LYS A 258 21.70 -16.03 -1.15
CA LYS A 258 22.79 -15.53 -0.30
C LYS A 258 22.27 -15.20 1.10
N ARG A 259 22.89 -15.81 2.13
CA ARG A 259 22.51 -15.63 3.54
C ARG A 259 22.55 -14.18 4.02
N TRP A 260 23.53 -13.39 3.55
CA TRP A 260 23.65 -11.98 3.92
C TRP A 260 22.48 -11.14 3.37
N VAL A 261 21.95 -11.46 2.19
CA VAL A 261 20.79 -10.78 1.59
C VAL A 261 19.56 -11.03 2.45
N LEU A 262 19.33 -12.27 2.87
CA LEU A 262 18.23 -12.62 3.77
C LEU A 262 18.34 -11.91 5.12
N SER A 263 19.55 -11.79 5.67
CA SER A 263 19.80 -11.06 6.92
C SER A 263 19.54 -9.55 6.77
N LEU A 264 20.02 -8.95 5.68
CA LEU A 264 19.77 -7.54 5.36
C LEU A 264 18.27 -7.25 5.23
N LEU A 265 17.54 -8.12 4.53
CA LEU A 265 16.09 -7.98 4.35
C LEU A 265 15.32 -8.06 5.66
N ARG A 266 15.75 -8.90 6.61
CA ARG A 266 15.16 -8.94 7.96
C ARG A 266 15.32 -7.61 8.67
N GLY A 267 16.50 -6.98 8.57
CA GLY A 267 16.74 -5.64 9.10
C GLY A 267 15.86 -4.58 8.44
N ILE A 268 15.78 -4.57 7.11
CA ILE A 268 14.92 -3.64 6.35
C ILE A 268 13.45 -3.82 6.75
N ASN A 269 12.97 -5.06 6.87
CA ASN A 269 11.60 -5.35 7.30
C ASN A 269 11.32 -4.85 8.73
N ALA A 270 12.28 -5.01 9.66
CA ALA A 270 12.13 -4.48 11.02
C ALA A 270 12.04 -2.95 11.03
N THR A 271 12.88 -2.27 10.23
CA THR A 271 12.80 -0.81 10.05
C THR A 271 11.46 -0.38 9.45
N ALA A 272 10.96 -1.10 8.45
CA ALA A 272 9.67 -0.82 7.83
C ALA A 272 8.51 -0.89 8.85
N VAL A 273 8.53 -1.87 9.76
CA VAL A 273 7.55 -1.95 10.87
C VAL A 273 7.65 -0.72 11.78
N GLY A 274 8.85 -0.28 12.13
CA GLY A 274 9.05 0.96 12.90
C GLY A 274 8.48 2.20 12.18
N LEU A 275 8.67 2.31 10.87
CA LEU A 275 8.10 3.40 10.06
C LEU A 275 6.57 3.35 10.00
N VAL A 276 5.96 2.15 10.01
CA VAL A 276 4.50 1.99 10.13
C VAL A 276 4.00 2.56 11.46
N PHE A 277 4.67 2.28 12.59
CA PHE A 277 4.29 2.88 13.88
C PHE A 277 4.38 4.41 13.85
N THR A 278 5.44 4.97 13.27
CA THR A 278 5.56 6.42 13.08
C THR A 278 4.41 6.98 12.26
N ALA A 279 4.03 6.31 11.17
CA ALA A 279 2.94 6.75 10.31
C ALA A 279 1.58 6.72 11.02
N VAL A 280 1.30 5.65 11.76
CA VAL A 280 0.07 5.53 12.58
C VAL A 280 0.01 6.67 13.59
N TYR A 281 1.10 6.94 14.30
CA TYR A 281 1.16 8.05 15.26
C TYR A 281 0.94 9.41 14.58
N ARG A 282 1.60 9.66 13.45
CA ARG A 282 1.42 10.93 12.70
C ARG A 282 -0.01 11.11 12.20
N LEU A 283 -0.65 10.03 11.78
CA LEU A 283 -2.03 10.08 11.30
C LEU A 283 -3.04 10.22 12.45
N TRP A 284 -2.75 9.61 13.61
CA TRP A 284 -3.51 9.80 14.84
C TRP A 284 -3.59 11.27 15.26
N GLU A 285 -2.49 12.00 15.13
CA GLU A 285 -2.40 13.43 15.49
C GLU A 285 -3.21 14.37 14.58
N ILE A 286 -3.63 13.93 13.39
CA ILE A 286 -4.38 14.76 12.43
C ILE A 286 -5.75 14.18 12.06
N GLY A 287 -6.14 13.06 12.67
CA GLY A 287 -7.29 12.26 12.24
C GLY A 287 -8.67 12.84 12.56
N TYR A 288 -8.77 13.76 13.53
CA TYR A 288 -10.03 14.37 13.95
C TYR A 288 -10.32 15.66 13.15
N LEU A 289 -11.46 15.73 12.47
CA LEU A 289 -11.90 16.91 11.73
C LEU A 289 -12.94 17.70 12.54
N THR A 290 -12.70 19.02 12.69
CA THR A 290 -13.63 19.94 13.36
C THR A 290 -13.91 21.18 12.50
N PRO A 291 -15.10 21.79 12.58
CA PRO A 291 -15.41 23.04 11.86
C PRO A 291 -14.49 24.22 12.21
N GLU A 292 -13.89 24.23 13.40
CA GLU A 292 -13.09 25.34 13.94
C GLU A 292 -11.61 25.30 13.51
N SER A 293 -11.09 24.15 13.08
CA SER A 293 -9.68 24.00 12.69
C SER A 293 -9.52 23.20 11.41
N SER A 294 -8.88 23.80 10.41
CA SER A 294 -8.62 23.18 9.11
C SER A 294 -7.48 22.16 9.11
N ASP A 295 -6.57 22.18 10.08
CA ASP A 295 -5.34 21.37 10.09
C ASP A 295 -5.51 19.91 10.55
N GLY A 296 -6.68 19.57 11.10
CA GLY A 296 -6.92 18.33 11.83
C GLY A 296 -6.43 18.41 13.28
N LYS A 297 -7.06 17.65 14.18
CA LYS A 297 -6.67 17.51 15.59
C LYS A 297 -6.35 16.06 15.92
N SER A 298 -5.67 15.85 17.03
CA SER A 298 -5.40 14.51 17.55
C SER A 298 -6.69 13.79 17.89
N LEU A 299 -6.81 12.53 17.50
CA LEU A 299 -7.95 11.69 17.89
C LEU A 299 -8.06 11.55 19.42
N ALA A 300 -6.96 11.69 20.15
CA ALA A 300 -6.97 11.63 21.61
C ALA A 300 -7.61 12.86 22.26
N SER A 301 -7.88 13.95 21.52
CA SER A 301 -8.49 15.15 22.10
C SER A 301 -9.91 14.91 22.61
N GLU A 302 -10.59 13.89 22.08
CA GLU A 302 -11.94 13.52 22.49
C GLU A 302 -12.02 12.00 22.68
N PRO A 303 -12.37 11.51 23.89
CA PRO A 303 -12.28 10.09 24.22
C PRO A 303 -13.06 9.17 23.28
N TRP A 304 -14.14 9.66 22.67
CA TRP A 304 -14.96 8.89 21.74
C TRP A 304 -14.16 8.36 20.54
N TRP A 305 -13.27 9.16 19.96
CA TRP A 305 -12.50 8.72 18.79
C TRP A 305 -11.50 7.62 19.12
N VAL A 306 -11.00 7.60 20.37
CA VAL A 306 -10.18 6.50 20.89
C VAL A 306 -10.99 5.21 20.94
N VAL A 307 -12.25 5.28 21.37
CA VAL A 307 -13.18 4.14 21.38
C VAL A 307 -13.41 3.64 19.94
N VAL A 308 -13.71 4.53 19.00
CA VAL A 308 -13.92 4.15 17.59
C VAL A 308 -12.69 3.46 17.01
N ALA A 309 -11.49 3.99 17.25
CA ALA A 309 -10.25 3.38 16.78
C ALA A 309 -9.99 2.01 17.43
N ALA A 310 -10.23 1.87 18.74
CA ALA A 310 -10.05 0.62 19.47
C ALA A 310 -11.07 -0.46 19.04
N VAL A 311 -12.33 -0.08 18.81
CA VAL A 311 -13.37 -0.99 18.30
C VAL A 311 -13.01 -1.46 16.90
N ALA A 312 -12.64 -0.57 15.99
CA ALA A 312 -12.23 -0.94 14.63
C ALA A 312 -10.98 -1.85 14.61
N TYR A 313 -10.02 -1.59 15.51
CA TYR A 313 -8.89 -2.49 15.72
C TYR A 313 -9.37 -3.87 16.19
N ALA A 314 -10.25 -3.92 17.18
CA ALA A 314 -10.71 -5.18 17.75
C ALA A 314 -11.49 -6.03 16.73
N GLU A 315 -12.41 -5.42 16.00
CA GLU A 315 -13.20 -6.03 14.92
C GLU A 315 -12.31 -6.69 13.87
N THR A 316 -11.28 -5.98 13.43
CA THR A 316 -10.38 -6.47 12.37
C THR A 316 -9.36 -7.48 12.90
N ALA A 317 -8.86 -7.31 14.12
CA ALA A 317 -7.83 -8.16 14.70
C ALA A 317 -8.37 -9.51 15.22
N TRP A 318 -9.53 -9.50 15.88
CA TRP A 318 -10.08 -10.71 16.53
C TRP A 318 -11.30 -11.26 15.84
N PHE A 319 -12.19 -10.41 15.31
CA PHE A 319 -13.46 -10.86 14.73
C PHE A 319 -13.39 -11.10 13.22
N GLY A 320 -12.24 -10.80 12.58
CA GLY A 320 -12.05 -11.01 11.15
C GLY A 320 -12.98 -10.19 10.27
N VAL A 321 -13.52 -9.09 10.81
CA VAL A 321 -14.43 -8.20 10.08
C VAL A 321 -13.68 -7.61 8.88
N PRO A 322 -14.26 -7.66 7.66
CA PRO A 322 -13.63 -7.07 6.48
C PRO A 322 -13.34 -5.57 6.72
N PRO A 323 -12.18 -5.05 6.28
CA PRO A 323 -11.81 -3.66 6.54
C PRO A 323 -12.85 -2.63 6.06
N ALA A 324 -13.53 -2.90 4.95
CA ALA A 324 -14.60 -2.03 4.44
C ALA A 324 -15.79 -1.95 5.42
N ALA A 325 -16.16 -3.05 6.06
CA ALA A 325 -17.24 -3.08 7.05
C ALA A 325 -16.86 -2.32 8.32
N ALA A 326 -15.64 -2.53 8.84
CA ALA A 326 -15.12 -1.79 9.99
C ALA A 326 -15.09 -0.27 9.75
N ILE A 327 -14.78 0.15 8.52
CA ILE A 327 -14.84 1.57 8.11
C ILE A 327 -16.28 2.10 8.18
N LEU A 328 -17.24 1.35 7.62
CA LEU A 328 -18.65 1.75 7.65
C LEU A 328 -19.17 1.85 9.07
N ILE A 329 -18.78 0.92 9.95
CA ILE A 329 -19.10 0.96 11.39
C ILE A 329 -18.50 2.22 12.01
N GLY A 330 -17.23 2.54 11.73
CA GLY A 330 -16.60 3.78 12.16
C GLY A 330 -17.36 5.03 11.72
N ALA A 331 -17.81 5.07 10.47
CA ALA A 331 -18.62 6.17 9.94
C ALA A 331 -19.95 6.31 10.70
N VAL A 332 -20.64 5.19 10.95
CA VAL A 332 -21.89 5.15 11.72
C VAL A 332 -21.66 5.59 13.17
N LEU A 333 -20.58 5.17 13.81
CA LEU A 333 -20.20 5.62 15.16
C LEU A 333 -19.88 7.13 15.20
N GLY A 334 -19.32 7.67 14.13
CA GLY A 334 -19.14 9.11 13.95
C GLY A 334 -20.48 9.85 13.87
N LEU A 335 -21.45 9.35 13.10
CA LEU A 335 -22.81 9.89 13.03
C LEU A 335 -23.56 9.76 14.36
N ALA A 336 -23.37 8.66 15.09
CA ALA A 336 -23.97 8.45 16.41
C ALA A 336 -23.46 9.47 17.43
N TRP A 337 -22.16 9.78 17.40
CA TRP A 337 -21.58 10.85 18.20
C TRP A 337 -22.17 12.22 17.86
N TYR A 338 -22.37 12.52 16.58
CA TYR A 338 -23.04 13.74 16.15
C TYR A 338 -24.45 13.87 16.75
N GLY A 339 -25.25 12.80 16.67
CA GLY A 339 -26.59 12.76 17.25
C GLY A 339 -26.62 12.86 18.78
N ALA A 340 -25.61 12.33 19.46
CA ALA A 340 -25.51 12.36 20.93
C ALA A 340 -25.01 13.69 21.49
N VAL A 341 -24.06 14.35 20.80
CA VAL A 341 -23.44 15.60 21.26
C VAL A 341 -24.22 16.84 20.82
N GLY A 342 -25.14 16.70 19.84
CA GLY A 342 -26.14 17.72 19.53
C GLY A 342 -25.58 19.07 19.08
N ARG A 343 -24.46 19.06 18.35
CA ARG A 343 -23.86 20.25 17.75
C ARG A 343 -24.31 20.51 16.32
#